data_AF-R6C2X4-F1
#
_entry.id   AF-R6C2X4-F1
#
_cell.length_a   1.000
_cell.length_b   1.000
_cell.length_c   1.000
_cell.angle_alpha   90.00
_cell.angle_beta   90.00
_cell.angle_gamma   90.00
#
_symmetry.space_group_name_H-M   'P 1'
#
loop_
_entity.id
_entity.type
_entity.pdbx_description
1 polymer ?
#
loop_
_entity_poly.entity_id
_entity_poly.type
_entity_poly.pdbx_seq_one_letter_code
_entity_poly.pdbx_strand_id
1 'polypeptide(L)'
;MKFDYKVKYKGKWYLPGEEIPEDNEPEVKEEVVLTNDYTKTEINRMSTADLQKLAAEHGVSGAEEIRGAELKKILIEKFGL
;
A
#
# COMPACT_ATOMS: atom_id res chain seq x y z
N MET A 1 17.76 -1.71 24.83
CA MET A 1 19.18 -1.33 25.03
C MET A 1 19.39 0.19 25.01
N LYS A 2 20.35 0.73 25.79
CA LYS A 2 20.76 2.15 25.76
C LYS A 2 22.24 2.25 25.39
N PHE A 3 22.60 3.20 24.54
CA PHE A 3 23.98 3.42 24.09
C PHE A 3 24.43 4.84 24.39
N ASP A 4 25.65 5.02 24.89
CA ASP A 4 26.26 6.34 25.17
C ASP A 4 26.81 7.03 23.90
N TYR A 5 26.66 6.39 22.75
CA TYR A 5 27.07 6.92 21.45
C TYR A 5 25.95 6.76 20.44
N LYS A 6 26.01 7.57 19.37
CA LYS A 6 25.05 7.52 18.27
C LYS A 6 25.15 6.16 17.57
N VAL A 7 24.04 5.43 17.50
CA VAL A 7 23.99 4.10 16.88
C VAL A 7 22.95 4.05 15.78
N LYS A 8 23.24 3.25 14.75
CA LYS A 8 22.27 2.91 13.71
C LYS A 8 21.67 1.55 14.03
N TYR A 9 20.37 1.50 14.31
CA TYR A 9 19.65 0.26 14.62
C TYR A 9 18.41 0.13 13.74
N LYS A 10 18.26 -1.02 13.05
CA LYS A 10 17.19 -1.29 12.06
C LYS A 10 16.95 -0.12 11.06
N GLY A 11 18.02 0.54 10.60
CA GLY A 11 17.94 1.62 9.61
C GLY A 11 17.64 3.02 10.17
N LYS A 12 17.29 3.15 11.46
CA LYS A 12 17.11 4.44 12.14
C LYS A 12 18.35 4.82 12.95
N TRP A 13 18.63 6.11 13.04
CA TRP A 13 19.70 6.66 13.87
C TRP A 13 19.13 7.06 15.22
N TYR A 14 19.73 6.55 16.29
CA TYR A 14 19.36 6.87 17.67
C TYR A 14 20.45 7.74 18.29
N LEU A 15 20.03 8.72 19.07
CA LEU A 15 20.93 9.61 19.79
C LEU A 15 21.50 8.92 21.04
N PRO A 16 22.67 9.35 21.52
CA PRO A 16 23.22 8.82 22.76
C PRO A 16 22.24 9.04 23.91
N GLY A 17 21.94 7.96 24.62
CA GLY A 17 21.05 7.95 25.77
C GLY A 17 19.58 7.64 25.47
N GLU A 18 19.22 7.41 24.20
CA GLU A 18 17.88 7.00 23.79
C GLU A 18 17.69 5.49 24.04
N GLU A 19 16.54 5.11 24.62
CA GLU A 19 16.21 3.69 24.84
C GLU A 19 15.70 3.06 23.55
N ILE A 20 16.49 2.14 22.99
CA ILE A 20 16.12 1.38 21.80
C ILE A 20 15.30 0.18 22.25
N PRO A 21 14.02 0.07 21.85
CA PRO A 21 13.20 -1.09 22.15
C PRO A 21 13.83 -2.30 21.46
N GLU A 22 14.26 -3.25 22.30
CA GLU A 22 14.94 -4.47 21.90
C GLU A 22 13.90 -5.58 21.87
N ASP A 23 12.84 -5.36 21.09
CA ASP A 23 11.74 -6.32 20.99
C ASP A 23 11.69 -6.95 19.61
N ASN A 24 11.40 -8.24 19.67
CA ASN A 24 11.54 -9.25 18.66
C ASN A 24 10.40 -9.15 17.64
N GLU A 25 10.28 -8.02 16.97
CA GLU A 25 9.27 -7.83 15.94
C GLU A 25 9.91 -7.95 14.54
N PRO A 26 9.42 -8.90 13.72
CA PRO A 26 9.86 -9.05 12.36
C PRO A 26 9.48 -7.79 11.58
N GLU A 27 10.42 -7.40 10.74
CA GLU A 27 10.24 -6.68 9.49
C GLU A 27 8.76 -6.57 9.03
N VAL A 28 8.13 -5.42 9.28
CA VAL A 28 7.04 -4.94 8.45
C VAL A 28 7.25 -3.45 8.23
N LYS A 29 7.96 -3.20 7.12
CA LYS A 29 7.91 -1.95 6.38
C LYS A 29 6.43 -1.62 6.15
N GLU A 30 6.15 -0.33 6.26
CA GLU A 30 5.00 0.36 5.67
C GLU A 30 3.63 -0.17 6.10
N GLU A 31 3.00 0.63 6.97
CA GLU A 31 1.58 0.97 6.85
C GLU A 31 0.71 -0.16 6.31
N VAL A 32 0.36 -1.10 7.18
CA VAL A 32 -0.81 -1.94 7.01
C VAL A 32 -2.04 -1.03 7.17
N VAL A 33 -2.27 -0.16 6.19
CA VAL A 33 -3.60 0.31 5.87
C VAL A 33 -4.22 -0.82 5.08
N LEU A 34 -4.99 -1.59 5.82
CA LEU A 34 -5.85 -2.67 5.37
C LEU A 34 -6.43 -2.41 3.96
N THR A 35 -6.20 -3.38 3.09
CA THR A 35 -7.01 -3.74 1.91
C THR A 35 -7.02 -2.77 0.72
N ASN A 36 -5.87 -2.54 0.08
CA ASN A 36 -5.81 -2.36 -1.38
C ASN A 36 -4.47 -2.84 -1.90
N ASP A 37 -4.40 -4.11 -2.28
CA ASP A 37 -3.24 -4.69 -2.98
C ASP A 37 -2.98 -4.01 -4.34
N TYR A 38 -3.86 -3.14 -4.78
CA TYR A 38 -3.75 -2.43 -6.04
C TYR A 38 -3.21 -1.02 -5.82
N THR A 39 -2.09 -0.70 -6.48
CA THR A 39 -1.59 0.68 -6.58
C THR A 39 -2.13 1.36 -7.83
N LYS A 40 -2.09 2.71 -7.90
CA LYS A 40 -2.43 3.48 -9.12
C LYS A 40 -1.71 2.93 -10.36
N THR A 41 -0.46 2.49 -10.20
CA THR A 41 0.36 1.93 -11.27
C THR A 41 -0.16 0.57 -11.70
N GLU A 42 -0.55 -0.28 -10.75
CA GLU A 42 -1.15 -1.60 -11.01
C GLU A 42 -2.42 -1.44 -11.85
N ILE A 43 -3.34 -0.57 -11.42
CA ILE A 43 -4.60 -0.27 -12.11
C ILE A 43 -4.34 0.30 -13.51
N ASN A 44 -3.31 1.12 -13.68
CA ASN A 44 -2.97 1.65 -15.00
C ASN A 44 -2.35 0.60 -15.94
N ARG A 45 -1.69 -0.43 -15.39
CA ARG A 45 -1.06 -1.53 -16.12
C ARG A 45 -2.00 -2.71 -16.40
N MET A 46 -3.04 -2.88 -15.60
CA MET A 46 -4.04 -3.92 -15.78
C MET A 46 -4.75 -3.80 -17.14
N SER A 47 -5.04 -4.96 -17.72
CA SER A 47 -5.82 -5.04 -18.95
C SER A 47 -7.26 -4.63 -18.68
N THR A 48 -7.99 -4.20 -19.71
CA THR A 48 -9.38 -3.78 -19.57
C THR A 48 -10.27 -4.90 -19.03
N ALA A 49 -9.98 -6.15 -19.39
CA ALA A 49 -10.70 -7.32 -18.89
C ALA A 49 -10.49 -7.53 -17.38
N ASP A 50 -9.27 -7.31 -16.88
CA ASP A 50 -8.97 -7.43 -15.45
C ASP A 50 -9.61 -6.28 -14.67
N LEU A 51 -9.55 -5.06 -15.19
CA LEU A 51 -10.23 -3.89 -14.61
C LEU A 51 -11.74 -4.10 -14.52
N GLN A 52 -12.36 -4.72 -15.53
CA GLN A 52 -13.79 -5.02 -15.54
C GLN A 52 -14.18 -6.01 -14.45
N LYS A 53 -13.41 -7.08 -14.28
CA LYS A 53 -13.63 -8.06 -13.21
C LYS A 53 -13.47 -7.42 -11.84
N LEU A 54 -12.41 -6.65 -11.66
CA LEU A 54 -12.10 -5.96 -10.41
C LEU A 54 -13.21 -4.94 -10.07
N ALA A 55 -13.67 -4.18 -11.05
CA ALA A 55 -14.79 -3.28 -10.88
C ALA A 55 -16.09 -4.02 -10.53
N ALA A 56 -16.39 -5.15 -11.19
CA ALA A 56 -17.56 -5.97 -10.89
C ALA A 56 -17.50 -6.56 -9.46
N GLU A 57 -16.35 -7.07 -9.02
CA GLU A 57 -16.12 -7.59 -7.67
C GLU A 57 -16.29 -6.50 -6.60
N HIS A 58 -15.87 -5.26 -6.91
CA HIS A 58 -16.01 -4.11 -6.01
C HIS A 58 -17.37 -3.37 -6.14
N GLY A 59 -18.35 -3.97 -6.83
CA GLY A 59 -19.73 -3.48 -6.89
C GLY A 59 -20.01 -2.42 -7.96
N VAL A 60 -19.15 -2.31 -8.98
CA VAL A 60 -19.40 -1.48 -10.17
C VAL A 60 -20.20 -2.32 -11.19
N SER A 61 -21.52 -2.22 -11.13
CA SER A 61 -22.40 -2.81 -12.14
C SER A 61 -22.24 -2.07 -13.49
N GLY A 62 -22.13 -2.82 -14.59
CA GLY A 62 -21.93 -2.26 -15.92
C GLY A 62 -20.47 -1.97 -16.28
N ALA A 63 -19.50 -2.48 -15.52
CA ALA A 63 -18.08 -2.36 -15.82
C ALA A 63 -17.74 -2.76 -17.27
N GLU A 64 -18.42 -3.74 -17.84
CA GLU A 64 -18.20 -4.19 -19.23
C GLU A 64 -18.51 -3.14 -20.29
N GLU A 65 -19.45 -2.22 -20.02
CA GLU A 65 -19.86 -1.15 -20.93
C GLU A 65 -19.05 0.15 -20.72
N ILE A 66 -18.34 0.26 -19.60
CA ILE A 66 -17.52 1.42 -19.27
C ILE A 66 -16.18 1.36 -20.00
N ARG A 67 -15.71 2.50 -20.51
CA ARG A 67 -14.40 2.60 -21.15
C ARG A 67 -13.30 2.31 -20.13
N GLY A 68 -12.26 1.59 -20.55
CA GLY A 68 -11.10 1.27 -19.70
C GLY A 68 -10.48 2.48 -18.99
N ALA A 69 -10.50 3.67 -19.61
CA ALA A 69 -10.02 4.90 -18.99
C ALA A 69 -10.90 5.40 -17.83
N GLU A 70 -12.22 5.24 -17.93
CA GLU A 70 -13.17 5.60 -16.86
C GLU A 70 -13.16 4.56 -15.74
N LEU A 71 -13.07 3.28 -16.09
CA LEU A 71 -12.87 2.17 -15.13
C LEU A 71 -11.68 2.42 -14.22
N LYS A 72 -10.54 2.84 -14.80
CA LYS A 72 -9.34 3.19 -14.02
C LYS A 72 -9.62 4.28 -12.99
N LYS A 73 -10.37 5.33 -13.37
CA LYS A 73 -10.70 6.42 -12.45
C LYS A 73 -11.62 5.96 -11.33
N ILE A 74 -12.68 5.21 -11.66
CA ILE A 74 -13.64 4.69 -10.68
C ILE A 74 -12.94 3.78 -9.68
N LEU A 75 -12.06 2.90 -10.16
CA LEU A 75 -11.28 2.00 -9.31
C LEU A 75 -10.32 2.79 -8.41
N ILE A 76 -9.56 3.75 -8.97
CA ILE A 76 -8.67 4.61 -8.19
C ILE A 76 -9.45 5.37 -7.10
N GLU A 77 -10.64 5.89 -7.41
CA GLU A 77 -11.48 6.62 -6.47
C GLU A 77 -12.07 5.71 -5.38
N LYS A 78 -12.57 4.52 -5.76
CA LYS A 78 -13.04 3.49 -4.83
C LYS A 78 -11.95 3.03 -3.86
N PHE A 79 -10.73 2.98 -4.36
CA PHE A 79 -9.57 2.55 -3.60
C PHE A 79 -8.85 3.69 -2.86
N GLY A 80 -9.30 4.93 -3.02
CA GLY A 80 -8.70 6.10 -2.37
C GLY A 80 -7.24 6.34 -2.80
N LEU A 81 -6.88 5.87 -4.00
CA LEU A 81 -5.51 5.83 -4.50
C LEU A 81 -5.03 7.14 -5.09
#